data_AF-A0A086PIQ1-F1
#
_entry.id   AF-A0A086PIQ1-F1
#
_cell.length_a   1.000
_cell.length_b   1.000
_cell.length_c   1.000
_cell.angle_alpha   90.00
_cell.angle_beta   90.00
_cell.angle_gamma   90.00
#
_symmetry.space_group_name_H-M   'P 1'
#
loop_
_entity.id
_entity.type
_entity.pdbx_description
1 polymer ?
#
loop_
_entity_poly.entity_id
_entity_poly.type
_entity_poly.pdbx_seq_one_letter_code
_entity_poly.pdbx_strand_id
1 'polypeptide(L)'
;GMNGEFANTIIEEARRNRIPLTATELSAESQEIQERLLHDAERRPGTLVEIDSGRFSRVFARSFAYVAIIPSAVWDESETGKNVGATFLHILKPEVTPHGNQMNDVMLYTVAPFGNASDSAYNMAYKATMLGIVGAVSEYNKTPWGEVKPVEAIRLPLLGAGHFRGHRSLDSIGRANAAAVEAAITRFDPRVEL
;
A
#
# COMPACT_ATOMS: atom_id res chain seq x y z
N GLY A 1 13.94 8.62 1.29
CA GLY A 1 12.49 8.89 1.24
C GLY A 1 11.75 7.69 1.81
N MET A 2 10.46 7.77 2.14
CA MET A 2 9.77 6.73 2.93
C MET A 2 9.93 5.30 2.39
N ASN A 3 9.84 5.09 1.07
CA ASN A 3 10.07 3.75 0.48
C ASN A 3 11.48 3.19 0.78
N GLY A 4 12.50 4.04 0.75
CA GLY A 4 13.86 3.66 1.12
C GLY A 4 14.00 3.35 2.61
N GLU A 5 13.26 4.03 3.48
CA GLU A 5 13.26 3.73 4.92
C GLU A 5 12.57 2.40 5.24
N PHE A 6 11.50 2.04 4.51
CA PHE A 6 10.92 0.69 4.59
C PHE A 6 11.94 -0.37 4.18
N ALA A 7 12.61 -0.18 3.05
CA ALA A 7 13.64 -1.11 2.57
C ALA A 7 14.79 -1.25 3.59
N ASN A 8 15.29 -0.13 4.12
CA ASN A 8 16.34 -0.13 5.14
C ASN A 8 15.91 -0.90 6.39
N THR A 9 14.69 -0.66 6.88
CA THR A 9 14.16 -1.32 8.07
C THR A 9 14.09 -2.84 7.89
N ILE A 10 13.53 -3.30 6.76
CA ILE A 10 13.43 -4.74 6.44
C ILE A 10 14.82 -5.38 6.31
N ILE A 11 15.74 -4.72 5.61
CA ILE A 11 17.11 -5.23 5.41
C ILE A 11 17.89 -5.26 6.73
N GLU A 12 17.69 -4.28 7.60
CA GLU A 12 18.33 -4.24 8.92
C GLU A 12 17.87 -5.41 9.79
N GLU A 13 16.56 -5.68 9.86
CA GLU A 13 16.05 -6.85 10.60
C GLU A 13 16.49 -8.17 9.97
N ALA A 14 16.48 -8.28 8.64
CA ALA A 14 17.00 -9.45 7.95
C ALA A 14 18.47 -9.72 8.33
N ARG A 15 19.30 -8.67 8.36
CA ARG A 15 20.71 -8.76 8.75
C ARG A 15 20.88 -9.18 10.21
N ARG A 16 20.10 -8.60 11.13
CA ARG A 16 20.10 -8.98 12.56
C ARG A 16 19.76 -10.46 12.74
N ASN A 17 18.84 -10.97 11.93
CA ASN A 17 18.41 -12.38 11.94
C ASN A 17 19.19 -13.29 10.99
N ARG A 18 20.35 -12.83 10.48
CA ARG A 18 21.28 -13.60 9.62
C ARG A 18 20.65 -14.12 8.33
N ILE A 19 19.66 -13.42 7.80
CA ILE A 19 19.09 -13.68 6.47
C ILE A 19 19.90 -12.88 5.43
N PRO A 20 20.50 -13.55 4.42
CA PRO A 20 21.13 -12.84 3.32
C PRO A 20 20.04 -12.21 2.45
N LEU A 21 19.90 -10.88 2.59
CA LEU A 21 18.99 -10.04 1.83
C LEU A 21 19.66 -8.70 1.51
N THR A 22 19.80 -8.42 0.22
CA THR A 22 20.33 -7.16 -0.32
C THR A 22 19.20 -6.23 -0.77
N ALA A 23 19.52 -4.94 -0.95
CA ALA A 23 18.56 -3.96 -1.45
C ALA A 23 18.05 -4.32 -2.87
N THR A 24 18.92 -4.87 -3.71
CA THR A 24 18.56 -5.32 -5.06
C THR A 24 17.63 -6.51 -5.04
N GLU A 25 17.86 -7.49 -4.16
CA GLU A 25 16.98 -8.65 -4.00
C GLU A 25 15.61 -8.24 -3.47
N LEU A 26 15.55 -7.40 -2.43
CA LEU A 26 14.29 -6.89 -1.89
C LEU A 26 13.52 -6.10 -2.96
N SER A 27 14.20 -5.24 -3.72
CA SER A 27 13.56 -4.44 -4.76
C SER A 27 12.97 -5.31 -5.88
N ALA A 28 13.73 -6.29 -6.37
CA ALA A 28 13.27 -7.19 -7.43
C ALA A 28 12.12 -8.11 -6.97
N GLU A 29 12.24 -8.72 -5.79
CA GLU A 29 11.22 -9.64 -5.25
C GLU A 29 9.91 -8.90 -4.96
N SER A 30 9.99 -7.73 -4.31
CA SER A 30 8.80 -6.92 -4.01
C SER A 30 8.11 -6.43 -5.28
N GLN A 31 8.87 -6.00 -6.29
CA GLN A 31 8.34 -5.62 -7.60
C GLN A 31 7.61 -6.78 -8.27
N GLU A 32 8.23 -7.95 -8.38
CA GLU A 32 7.63 -9.13 -9.03
C GLU A 32 6.31 -9.56 -8.35
N ILE A 33 6.28 -9.57 -7.01
CA ILE A 33 5.09 -9.93 -6.23
C ILE A 33 3.97 -8.91 -6.45
N GLN A 34 4.27 -7.61 -6.34
CA GLN A 34 3.27 -6.56 -6.43
C GLN A 34 2.74 -6.40 -7.86
N GLU A 35 3.56 -6.54 -8.89
CA GLU A 35 3.10 -6.51 -10.29
C GLU A 35 2.12 -7.64 -10.60
N ARG A 36 2.42 -8.87 -10.14
CA ARG A 36 1.49 -10.02 -10.30
C ARG A 36 0.19 -9.80 -9.56
N LEU A 37 0.26 -9.35 -8.31
CA LEU A 37 -0.91 -9.08 -7.48
C LEU A 37 -1.78 -7.97 -8.06
N LEU A 38 -1.17 -6.92 -8.64
CA LEU A 38 -1.91 -5.84 -9.27
C LEU A 38 -2.72 -6.34 -10.46
N HIS A 39 -2.11 -7.16 -11.33
CA HIS A 39 -2.80 -7.76 -12.47
C HIS A 39 -4.02 -8.59 -12.05
N ASP A 40 -3.93 -9.30 -10.93
CA ASP A 40 -5.06 -10.07 -10.40
C ASP A 40 -6.12 -9.19 -9.72
N ALA A 41 -5.72 -8.08 -9.08
CA ALA A 41 -6.62 -7.12 -8.45
C ALA A 41 -7.43 -6.34 -9.51
N GLU A 42 -6.81 -5.95 -10.62
CA GLU A 42 -7.46 -5.23 -11.71
C GLU A 42 -8.56 -6.05 -12.40
N ARG A 43 -8.42 -7.38 -12.42
CA ARG A 43 -9.46 -8.29 -12.92
C ARG A 43 -10.71 -8.31 -12.04
N ARG A 44 -10.60 -7.94 -10.76
CA ARG A 44 -11.68 -7.98 -9.77
C ARG A 44 -11.62 -6.75 -8.84
N PRO A 45 -11.89 -5.54 -9.35
CA PRO A 45 -11.85 -4.33 -8.54
C PRO A 45 -12.82 -4.42 -7.36
N GLY A 46 -12.42 -3.89 -6.21
CA GLY A 46 -13.19 -3.98 -4.97
C GLY A 46 -13.07 -5.32 -4.25
N THR A 47 -12.21 -6.24 -4.72
CA THR A 47 -11.93 -7.53 -4.06
C THR A 47 -10.48 -7.59 -3.62
N LEU A 48 -10.24 -8.09 -2.40
CA LEU A 48 -8.90 -8.38 -1.92
C LEU A 48 -8.40 -9.69 -2.56
N VAL A 49 -7.38 -9.60 -3.41
CA VAL A 49 -6.71 -10.76 -4.00
C VAL A 49 -5.50 -11.14 -3.15
N GLU A 50 -5.04 -12.38 -3.26
CA GLU A 50 -4.07 -12.97 -2.34
C GLU A 50 -3.15 -13.95 -3.07
N ILE A 51 -1.87 -13.97 -2.68
CA ILE A 51 -0.93 -15.02 -3.06
C ILE A 51 -0.14 -15.53 -1.85
N ASP A 52 0.26 -16.80 -1.92
CA ASP A 52 1.09 -17.45 -0.91
C ASP A 52 2.59 -17.14 -1.09
N SER A 53 2.97 -15.88 -0.84
CA SER A 53 4.36 -15.44 -0.99
C SER A 53 5.31 -16.18 -0.05
N GLY A 54 4.83 -16.68 1.09
CA GLY A 54 5.66 -17.37 2.09
C GLY A 54 6.36 -18.63 1.57
N ARG A 55 5.84 -19.25 0.50
CA ARG A 55 6.43 -20.44 -0.13
C ARG A 55 7.72 -20.15 -0.90
N PHE A 56 7.94 -18.90 -1.33
CA PHE A 56 9.07 -18.56 -2.20
C PHE A 56 9.82 -17.29 -1.76
N SER A 57 9.21 -16.39 -1.01
CA SER A 57 9.85 -15.16 -0.51
C SER A 57 10.55 -15.39 0.82
N ARG A 58 11.67 -14.68 1.05
CA ARG A 58 12.32 -14.63 2.38
C ARG A 58 11.76 -13.51 3.28
N VAL A 59 10.95 -12.62 2.72
CA VAL A 59 10.47 -11.39 3.37
C VAL A 59 8.99 -11.50 3.70
N PHE A 60 8.17 -11.93 2.75
CA PHE A 60 6.72 -11.88 2.87
C PHE A 60 6.12 -13.26 3.15
N ALA A 61 5.45 -13.42 4.29
CA ALA A 61 4.72 -14.63 4.64
C ALA A 61 3.43 -14.78 3.81
N ARG A 62 2.72 -13.68 3.58
CA ARG A 62 1.52 -13.62 2.74
C ARG A 62 1.39 -12.23 2.13
N SER A 63 0.87 -12.15 0.91
CA SER A 63 0.77 -10.88 0.18
C SER A 63 -0.61 -10.74 -0.47
N PHE A 64 -1.17 -9.54 -0.36
CA PHE A 64 -2.50 -9.20 -0.81
C PHE A 64 -2.46 -7.93 -1.66
N ALA A 65 -3.46 -7.77 -2.52
CA ALA A 65 -3.69 -6.52 -3.23
C ALA A 65 -5.17 -6.18 -3.37
N TYR A 66 -5.42 -4.89 -3.50
CA TYR A 66 -6.75 -4.33 -3.67
C TYR A 66 -6.65 -3.08 -4.54
N VAL A 67 -7.58 -2.94 -5.47
CA VAL A 67 -7.84 -1.70 -6.22
C VAL A 67 -9.31 -1.35 -6.07
N ALA A 68 -9.61 -0.12 -5.62
CA ALA A 68 -10.99 0.36 -5.55
C ALA A 68 -11.55 0.62 -6.96
N ILE A 69 -10.68 1.13 -7.84
CA ILE A 69 -10.94 1.48 -9.24
C ILE A 69 -9.74 1.02 -10.04
N ILE A 70 -9.97 0.45 -11.23
CA ILE A 70 -8.88 0.02 -12.12
C ILE A 70 -8.03 1.25 -12.48
N PRO A 71 -6.70 1.24 -12.27
CA PRO A 71 -5.81 2.28 -12.76
C PRO A 71 -6.03 2.51 -14.26
N SER A 72 -5.91 3.75 -14.75
CA SER A 72 -6.17 4.14 -16.16
C SER A 72 -7.63 4.15 -16.64
N ALA A 73 -8.59 3.61 -15.88
CA ALA A 73 -9.99 3.57 -16.33
C ALA A 73 -10.72 4.91 -16.20
N VAL A 74 -10.31 5.74 -15.24
CA VAL A 74 -11.02 6.99 -14.89
C VAL A 74 -10.10 8.23 -14.87
N TRP A 75 -8.79 8.02 -14.93
CA TRP A 75 -7.77 9.07 -15.07
C TRP A 75 -6.70 8.61 -16.05
N ASP A 76 -5.96 9.55 -16.64
CA ASP A 76 -4.87 9.24 -17.55
C ASP A 76 -3.58 8.94 -16.76
N GLU A 77 -2.91 7.82 -17.05
CA GLU A 77 -1.64 7.47 -16.40
C GLU A 77 -0.49 8.41 -16.81
N SER A 78 -0.60 9.07 -17.96
CA SER A 78 0.41 10.02 -18.43
C SER A 78 0.47 11.29 -17.57
N GLU A 79 -0.63 11.65 -16.89
CA GLU A 79 -0.66 12.79 -15.97
C GLU A 79 -0.48 12.36 -14.50
N THR A 80 -1.10 11.25 -14.08
CA THR A 80 -1.13 10.81 -12.68
C THR A 80 0.01 9.86 -12.31
N GLY A 81 0.63 9.21 -13.29
CA GLY A 81 1.53 8.08 -13.09
C GLY A 81 0.80 6.74 -13.24
N LYS A 82 1.57 5.69 -13.55
CA LYS A 82 1.05 4.33 -13.69
C LYS A 82 0.70 3.71 -12.34
N ASN A 83 -0.23 2.77 -12.35
CA ASN A 83 -0.59 1.94 -11.19
C ASN A 83 -1.13 2.74 -9.97
N VAL A 84 -1.51 4.00 -10.16
CA VAL A 84 -2.05 4.85 -9.08
C VAL A 84 -3.28 4.20 -8.46
N GLY A 85 -3.40 4.25 -7.14
CA GLY A 85 -4.49 3.63 -6.39
C GLY A 85 -4.27 2.14 -6.08
N ALA A 86 -3.25 1.50 -6.67
CA ALA A 86 -2.82 0.18 -6.25
C ALA A 86 -2.45 0.19 -4.76
N THR A 87 -3.02 -0.76 -4.02
CA THR A 87 -2.76 -0.93 -2.59
C THR A 87 -2.44 -2.38 -2.32
N PHE A 88 -1.31 -2.61 -1.65
CA PHE A 88 -0.83 -3.92 -1.26
C PHE A 88 -0.76 -3.99 0.25
N LEU A 89 -1.06 -5.16 0.80
CA LEU A 89 -0.89 -5.50 2.21
C LEU A 89 -0.02 -6.74 2.28
N HIS A 90 1.03 -6.69 3.10
CA HIS A 90 1.93 -7.82 3.28
C HIS A 90 2.02 -8.19 4.75
N ILE A 91 1.89 -9.49 5.03
CA ILE A 91 2.32 -10.07 6.30
C ILE A 91 3.81 -10.40 6.14
N LEU A 92 4.64 -9.77 6.96
CA LEU A 92 6.08 -9.98 7.02
C LEU A 92 6.41 -11.30 7.71
N LYS A 93 7.52 -11.92 7.32
CA LYS A 93 8.07 -13.06 8.05
C LYS A 93 8.69 -12.60 9.38
N PRO A 94 8.72 -13.47 10.41
CA PRO A 94 9.27 -13.12 11.72
C PRO A 94 10.70 -12.55 11.66
N GLU A 95 11.54 -13.07 10.75
CA GLU A 95 12.95 -12.70 10.60
C GLU A 95 13.17 -11.28 10.06
N VAL A 96 12.13 -10.65 9.50
CA VAL A 96 12.17 -9.29 8.94
C VAL A 96 11.15 -8.37 9.60
N THR A 97 10.50 -8.83 10.67
CA THR A 97 9.50 -8.05 11.39
C THR A 97 10.20 -6.95 12.23
N PRO A 98 9.85 -5.66 12.05
CA PRO A 98 10.47 -4.56 12.76
C PRO A 98 10.51 -4.76 14.27
N HIS A 99 11.72 -4.66 14.85
CA HIS A 99 11.99 -4.83 16.27
C HIS A 99 11.64 -6.23 16.83
N GLY A 100 11.43 -7.24 15.97
CA GLY A 100 11.05 -8.58 16.37
C GLY A 100 9.70 -8.67 17.08
N ASN A 101 8.87 -7.63 17.00
CA ASN A 101 7.57 -7.58 17.64
C ASN A 101 6.48 -8.02 16.66
N GLN A 102 5.74 -9.08 16.99
CA GLN A 102 4.66 -9.62 16.17
C GLN A 102 3.54 -8.62 15.87
N MET A 103 3.41 -7.53 16.63
CA MET A 103 2.46 -6.44 16.35
C MET A 103 2.88 -5.53 15.18
N ASN A 104 4.12 -5.67 14.67
CA ASN A 104 4.66 -4.86 13.58
C ASN A 104 4.77 -5.64 12.26
N ASP A 105 4.16 -6.83 12.17
CA ASP A 105 4.36 -7.74 11.05
C ASP A 105 3.42 -7.52 9.86
N VAL A 106 2.67 -6.42 9.85
CA VAL A 106 1.84 -6.02 8.71
C VAL A 106 2.32 -4.68 8.16
N MET A 107 2.53 -4.61 6.85
CA MET A 107 2.80 -3.37 6.14
C MET A 107 1.84 -3.16 4.98
N LEU A 108 1.59 -1.90 4.65
CA LEU A 108 0.91 -1.51 3.41
C LEU A 108 1.88 -0.79 2.47
N TYR A 109 1.66 -0.99 1.17
CA TYR A 109 2.30 -0.23 0.11
C TYR A 109 1.22 0.35 -0.79
N THR A 110 1.34 1.61 -1.19
CA THR A 110 0.37 2.25 -2.07
C THR A 110 1.01 3.24 -3.02
N VAL A 111 0.39 3.42 -4.19
CA VAL A 111 0.85 4.35 -5.23
C VAL A 111 -0.09 5.56 -5.27
N ALA A 112 0.45 6.72 -4.88
CA ALA A 112 -0.27 7.99 -4.88
C ALA A 112 -0.16 8.69 -6.25
N PRO A 113 -1.16 9.52 -6.63
CA PRO A 113 -1.09 10.29 -7.87
C PRO A 113 0.04 11.33 -7.86
N PHE A 114 0.64 11.56 -9.02
CA PHE A 114 1.63 12.61 -9.25
C PHE A 114 0.98 14.00 -9.24
N GLY A 115 1.63 14.95 -8.57
CA GLY A 115 1.05 16.27 -8.30
C GLY A 115 0.87 17.16 -9.53
N ASN A 116 1.55 16.89 -10.65
CA ASN A 116 1.37 17.67 -11.88
C ASN A 116 0.11 17.29 -12.67
N ALA A 117 -0.60 16.22 -12.27
CA ALA A 117 -1.92 15.92 -12.82
C ALA A 117 -2.88 17.10 -12.63
N SER A 118 -3.89 17.20 -13.50
CA SER A 118 -4.96 18.19 -13.34
C SER A 118 -5.67 18.03 -11.99
N ASP A 119 -6.24 19.12 -11.43
CA ASP A 119 -6.91 19.04 -10.12
C ASP A 119 -8.04 18.02 -10.08
N SER A 120 -8.80 17.89 -11.18
CA SER A 120 -9.87 16.89 -11.29
C SER A 120 -9.33 15.47 -11.21
N ALA A 121 -8.33 15.14 -12.03
CA ALA A 121 -7.74 13.81 -12.05
C ALA A 121 -7.02 13.49 -10.74
N TYR A 122 -6.28 14.45 -10.20
CA TYR A 122 -5.58 14.31 -8.93
C TYR A 122 -6.55 14.00 -7.79
N ASN A 123 -7.62 14.77 -7.63
CA ASN A 123 -8.59 14.56 -6.55
C ASN A 123 -9.31 13.21 -6.67
N MET A 124 -9.66 12.81 -7.89
CA MET A 124 -10.30 11.52 -8.15
C MET A 124 -9.37 10.35 -7.84
N ALA A 125 -8.13 10.41 -8.34
CA ALA A 125 -7.13 9.39 -8.09
C ALA A 125 -6.76 9.31 -6.61
N TYR A 126 -6.62 10.45 -5.91
CA TYR A 126 -6.33 10.49 -4.47
C TYR A 126 -7.44 9.82 -3.65
N LYS A 127 -8.70 10.10 -4.00
CA LYS A 127 -9.86 9.44 -3.38
C LYS A 127 -9.84 7.94 -3.63
N ALA A 128 -9.53 7.50 -4.85
CA ALA A 128 -9.38 6.08 -5.17
C ALA A 128 -8.25 5.42 -4.37
N THR A 129 -7.12 6.09 -4.19
CA THR A 129 -6.00 5.63 -3.35
C THR A 129 -6.44 5.42 -1.91
N MET A 130 -7.13 6.37 -1.29
CA MET A 130 -7.58 6.22 0.11
C MET A 130 -8.66 5.13 0.26
N LEU A 131 -9.57 5.00 -0.71
CA LEU A 131 -10.50 3.87 -0.77
C LEU A 131 -9.77 2.53 -0.92
N GLY A 132 -8.65 2.52 -1.64
CA GLY A 132 -7.76 1.37 -1.77
C GLY A 132 -7.18 0.95 -0.42
N ILE A 133 -6.63 1.90 0.34
CA ILE A 133 -6.02 1.69 1.66
C ILE A 133 -7.05 1.16 2.66
N VAL A 134 -8.14 1.89 2.87
CA VAL A 134 -9.16 1.52 3.86
C VAL A 134 -9.90 0.25 3.43
N GLY A 135 -10.18 0.10 2.14
CA GLY A 135 -10.78 -1.11 1.58
C GLY A 135 -9.92 -2.35 1.77
N ALA A 136 -8.61 -2.26 1.50
CA ALA A 136 -7.67 -3.35 1.71
C ALA A 136 -7.66 -3.82 3.17
N VAL A 137 -7.59 -2.89 4.13
CA VAL A 137 -7.63 -3.19 5.57
C VAL A 137 -8.98 -3.78 5.96
N SER A 138 -10.08 -3.19 5.50
CA SER A 138 -11.42 -3.66 5.83
C SER A 138 -11.67 -5.07 5.32
N GLU A 139 -11.22 -5.41 4.11
CA GLU A 139 -11.38 -6.75 3.56
C GLU A 139 -10.40 -7.73 4.21
N TYR A 140 -9.16 -7.32 4.46
CA TYR A 140 -8.15 -8.15 5.12
C TYR A 140 -8.59 -8.58 6.52
N ASN A 141 -9.12 -7.64 7.31
CA ASN A 141 -9.60 -7.91 8.67
C ASN A 141 -10.83 -8.86 8.73
N LYS A 142 -11.48 -9.15 7.59
CA LYS A 142 -12.56 -10.15 7.48
C LYS A 142 -12.04 -11.54 7.09
N THR A 143 -10.77 -11.66 6.71
CA THR A 143 -10.16 -12.95 6.34
C THR A 143 -9.73 -13.73 7.60
N PRO A 144 -9.48 -15.05 7.50
CA PRO A 144 -8.87 -15.81 8.59
C PRO A 144 -7.52 -15.26 9.07
N TRP A 145 -6.79 -14.55 8.20
CA TRP A 145 -5.55 -13.87 8.57
C TRP A 145 -5.81 -12.69 9.49
N GLY A 146 -6.86 -11.92 9.21
CA GLY A 146 -7.29 -10.77 10.01
C GLY A 146 -7.85 -11.15 11.39
N GLU A 147 -8.35 -12.38 11.56
CA GLU A 147 -8.74 -12.90 12.89
C GLU A 147 -7.52 -13.12 13.80
N VAL A 148 -6.37 -13.48 13.21
CA VAL A 148 -5.12 -13.80 13.94
C VAL A 148 -4.21 -12.59 14.05
N LYS A 149 -4.17 -11.75 13.00
CA LYS A 149 -3.30 -10.57 12.86
C LYS A 149 -4.12 -9.36 12.41
N PRO A 150 -5.09 -8.88 13.22
CA PRO A 150 -5.91 -7.75 12.83
C PRO A 150 -5.05 -6.49 12.64
N VAL A 151 -5.36 -5.71 11.62
CA VAL A 151 -4.85 -4.33 11.50
C VAL A 151 -5.75 -3.43 12.34
N GLU A 152 -5.25 -3.03 13.51
CA GLU A 152 -5.97 -2.20 14.48
C GLU A 152 -5.77 -0.70 14.24
N ALA A 153 -4.62 -0.32 13.67
CA ALA A 153 -4.29 1.06 13.31
C ALA A 153 -3.47 1.10 12.01
N ILE A 154 -3.60 2.18 11.24
CA ILE A 154 -2.73 2.44 10.08
C ILE A 154 -1.98 3.76 10.23
N ARG A 155 -0.65 3.71 10.12
CA ARG A 155 0.20 4.90 10.15
C ARG A 155 0.42 5.43 8.74
N LEU A 156 -0.18 6.58 8.42
CA LEU A 156 -0.15 7.16 7.08
C LEU A 156 0.81 8.36 6.98
N PRO A 157 1.62 8.45 5.91
CA PRO A 157 2.22 9.73 5.51
C PRO A 157 1.18 10.61 4.81
N LEU A 158 1.53 11.87 4.55
CA LEU A 158 0.79 12.65 3.55
C LEU A 158 1.15 12.13 2.15
N LEU A 159 0.27 11.27 1.59
CA LEU A 159 0.46 10.64 0.29
C LEU A 159 0.56 11.68 -0.83
N GLY A 160 1.35 11.38 -1.87
CA GLY A 160 1.59 12.31 -2.99
C GLY A 160 2.52 13.49 -2.65
N ALA A 161 2.97 13.64 -1.40
CA ALA A 161 3.99 14.62 -1.02
C ALA A 161 5.42 14.15 -1.40
N GLY A 162 6.43 14.92 -0.99
CA GLY A 162 7.83 14.61 -1.30
C GLY A 162 8.10 14.66 -2.81
N HIS A 163 8.76 13.64 -3.35
CA HIS A 163 9.12 13.55 -4.77
C HIS A 163 7.88 13.50 -5.69
N PHE A 164 6.76 12.94 -5.23
CA PHE A 164 5.54 12.81 -6.02
C PHE A 164 4.76 14.12 -6.16
N ARG A 165 5.14 15.17 -5.41
CA ARG A 165 4.40 16.44 -5.38
C ARG A 165 4.50 17.24 -6.67
N GLY A 166 5.60 17.10 -7.42
CA GLY A 166 5.90 17.99 -8.53
C GLY A 166 5.78 19.46 -8.11
N HIS A 167 4.93 20.22 -8.80
CA HIS A 167 4.66 21.64 -8.51
C HIS A 167 3.42 21.89 -7.65
N ARG A 168 2.72 20.84 -7.20
CA ARG A 168 1.49 20.97 -6.41
C ARG A 168 1.76 21.52 -5.00
N SER A 169 0.87 22.38 -4.51
CA SER A 169 0.97 22.90 -3.13
C SER A 169 0.69 21.82 -2.10
N LEU A 170 1.33 21.87 -0.92
CA LEU A 170 1.00 20.94 0.17
C LEU A 170 -0.42 21.15 0.72
N ASP A 171 -0.92 22.40 0.66
CA ASP A 171 -2.28 22.73 1.06
C ASP A 171 -3.33 21.99 0.21
N SER A 172 -3.17 21.99 -1.12
CA SER A 172 -4.10 21.27 -2.00
C SER A 172 -4.02 19.74 -1.82
N ILE A 173 -2.84 19.20 -1.52
CA ILE A 173 -2.69 17.77 -1.17
C ILE A 173 -3.39 17.46 0.16
N GLY A 174 -3.24 18.32 1.17
CA GLY A 174 -3.92 18.18 2.46
C GLY A 174 -5.45 18.18 2.32
N ARG A 175 -5.99 19.07 1.48
CA ARG A 175 -7.43 19.11 1.17
C ARG A 175 -7.90 17.85 0.43
N ALA A 176 -7.13 17.38 -0.55
CA ALA A 176 -7.43 16.12 -1.25
C ALA A 176 -7.43 14.93 -0.29
N ASN A 177 -6.45 14.87 0.62
CA ASN A 177 -6.38 13.84 1.66
C ASN A 177 -7.60 13.87 2.59
N ALA A 178 -7.96 15.04 3.12
CA ALA A 178 -9.10 15.16 4.05
C ALA A 178 -10.41 14.67 3.40
N ALA A 179 -10.70 15.11 2.17
CA ALA A 179 -11.89 14.67 1.44
C ALA A 179 -11.86 13.17 1.09
N ALA A 180 -10.68 12.63 0.79
CA ALA A 180 -10.49 11.21 0.51
C ALA A 180 -10.73 10.34 1.75
N VAL A 181 -10.22 10.78 2.91
CA VAL A 181 -10.44 10.10 4.21
C VAL A 181 -11.92 10.10 4.56
N GLU A 182 -12.60 11.25 4.49
CA GLU A 182 -14.04 11.35 4.76
C GLU A 182 -14.86 10.35 3.93
N ALA A 183 -14.56 10.27 2.63
CA ALA A 183 -15.24 9.34 1.75
C ALA A 183 -14.94 7.87 2.06
N ALA A 184 -13.70 7.55 2.44
CA ALA A 184 -13.31 6.18 2.78
C ALA A 184 -13.92 5.72 4.10
N ILE A 185 -13.91 6.57 5.14
CA ILE A 185 -14.58 6.28 6.41
C ILE A 185 -16.08 6.10 6.20
N THR A 186 -16.74 7.00 5.46
CA THR A 186 -18.18 6.87 5.16
C THR A 186 -18.51 5.58 4.42
N ARG A 187 -17.63 5.12 3.54
CA ARG A 187 -17.86 3.93 2.70
C ARG A 187 -17.69 2.61 3.45
N PHE A 188 -16.72 2.54 4.37
CA PHE A 188 -16.30 1.28 4.99
C PHE A 188 -16.63 1.20 6.49
N ASP A 189 -16.91 2.33 7.15
CA ASP A 189 -17.12 2.45 8.60
C ASP A 189 -16.10 1.61 9.40
N PRO A 190 -14.79 1.80 9.16
CA PRO A 190 -13.80 0.87 9.67
C PRO A 190 -13.57 1.09 11.17
N ARG A 191 -13.21 0.01 11.87
CA ARG A 191 -12.76 0.06 13.28
C ARG A 191 -11.30 0.47 13.45
N VAL A 192 -10.57 0.64 12.35
CA VAL A 192 -9.13 0.94 12.34
C VAL A 192 -8.88 2.40 12.75
N GLU A 193 -7.89 2.63 13.61
CA GLU A 193 -7.42 3.99 13.94
C GLU A 193 -6.56 4.56 12.79
N LEU A 194 -6.70 5.87 12.52
CA LEU A 194 -5.92 6.64 11.52
C LEU A 194 -4.97 7.64 12.19
#